data_AF-A0A4Q4DRY4-F1
#
_entry.id   AF-A0A4Q4DRY4-F1
#
_cell.length_a   1.000
_cell.length_b   1.000
_cell.length_c   1.000
_cell.angle_alpha   90.00
_cell.angle_beta   90.00
_cell.angle_gamma   90.00
#
_symmetry.space_group_name_H-M   'P 1'
#
loop_
_entity.id
_entity.type
_entity.pdbx_description
1 polymer ?
#
loop_
_entity_poly.entity_id
_entity_poly.type
_entity_poly.pdbx_seq_one_letter_code
_entity_poly.pdbx_strand_id
1 'polypeptide(L)'
;MVIALDPADGKVYAFPEGDPLDAYVQLHRDVESLAYTLLAFQEFADACRSGADLDQLETHFKEKINSFDPIPFAAEESEWTRIIEEILEESWSA
;
A
#
# COMPACT_ATOMS: atom_id res chain seq x y z
N MET A 1 9.31 -5.56 -9.24
CA MET A 1 9.92 -5.10 -7.96
C MET A 1 10.35 -6.30 -7.12
N VAL A 2 11.30 -6.11 -6.19
CA VAL A 2 11.65 -7.07 -5.13
C VAL A 2 11.31 -6.49 -3.77
N ILE A 3 10.69 -7.29 -2.89
CA ILE A 3 10.43 -6.92 -1.49
C ILE A 3 11.44 -7.64 -0.60
N ALA A 4 12.08 -6.92 0.30
CA ALA A 4 13.06 -7.46 1.24
C ALA A 4 12.72 -7.09 2.69
N LEU A 5 13.17 -7.94 3.61
CA LEU A 5 13.08 -7.77 5.05
C LEU A 5 14.49 -7.54 5.61
N ASP A 6 14.68 -6.47 6.39
CA ASP A 6 15.91 -6.31 7.18
C ASP A 6 15.82 -7.22 8.43
N PRO A 7 16.66 -8.25 8.56
CA PRO A 7 16.62 -9.15 9.71
C PRO A 7 17.10 -8.51 11.03
N ALA A 8 17.77 -7.35 10.97
CA ALA A 8 18.28 -6.68 12.16
C ALA A 8 17.19 -5.90 12.90
N ASP A 9 16.26 -5.27 12.17
CA ASP A 9 15.22 -4.41 12.76
C ASP A 9 13.79 -4.71 12.28
N GLY A 10 13.63 -5.64 11.34
CA GLY A 10 12.33 -6.12 10.87
C GLY A 10 11.67 -5.24 9.80
N LYS A 11 12.31 -4.14 9.36
CA LYS A 11 11.73 -3.23 8.37
C LYS A 11 11.56 -3.89 7.00
N VAL A 12 10.53 -3.45 6.28
CA VAL A 12 10.22 -3.93 4.94
C VAL A 12 10.60 -2.87 3.92
N TYR A 13 11.33 -3.29 2.88
CA TYR A 13 11.81 -2.45 1.80
C TYR A 13 11.35 -2.96 0.44
N ALA A 14 11.13 -2.04 -0.50
CA ALA A 14 10.99 -2.33 -1.92
C ALA A 14 12.23 -1.87 -2.69
N PHE A 15 12.59 -2.68 -3.68
CA PHE A 15 13.60 -2.41 -4.69
C PHE A 15 12.89 -2.34 -6.05
N PRO A 16 12.68 -1.13 -6.59
CA PRO A 16 12.07 -0.95 -7.91
C PRO A 16 12.89 -1.64 -9.00
N GLU A 17 12.22 -2.11 -10.05
CA GLU A 17 12.90 -2.75 -11.17
C GLU A 17 13.46 -1.69 -12.12
N GLY A 18 14.71 -1.85 -12.53
CA GLY A 18 15.39 -0.91 -13.44
C GLY A 18 16.10 0.25 -12.74
N ASP A 19 15.88 0.43 -11.43
CA ASP A 19 16.53 1.46 -10.64
C ASP A 19 17.84 0.97 -9.97
N PRO A 20 18.77 1.88 -9.63
CA PRO A 20 19.94 1.58 -8.82
C PRO A 20 19.59 0.94 -7.46
N LEU A 21 20.48 0.10 -6.92
CA LEU A 21 20.26 -0.61 -5.64
C LEU A 21 20.08 0.31 -4.43
N ASP A 22 20.57 1.55 -4.49
CA ASP A 22 20.42 2.57 -3.46
C ASP A 22 19.11 3.37 -3.55
N ALA A 23 18.29 3.12 -4.58
CA ALA A 23 16.95 3.68 -4.74
C ALA A 23 15.86 2.89 -3.98
N TYR A 24 16.25 2.12 -2.96
CA TYR A 24 15.29 1.36 -2.17
C TYR A 24 14.37 2.29 -1.36
N VAL A 25 13.12 1.87 -1.19
CA VAL A 25 12.12 2.60 -0.40
C VAL A 25 11.67 1.75 0.78
N GLN A 26 11.53 2.36 1.95
CA GLN A 26 10.92 1.67 3.09
C GLN A 26 9.40 1.64 2.88
N LEU A 27 8.81 0.44 2.86
CA LEU A 27 7.37 0.25 2.69
C LEU A 27 6.63 0.19 4.02
N HIS A 28 7.22 -0.45 5.02
CA HIS A 28 6.61 -0.64 6.34
C HIS A 28 7.64 -0.59 7.47
N ARG A 29 7.17 -0.25 8.67
CA ARG A 29 8.01 -0.34 9.88
C ARG A 29 8.42 -1.77 10.22
N ASP A 30 7.58 -2.75 9.87
CA ASP A 30 7.76 -4.16 10.16
C ASP A 30 6.84 -5.07 9.31
N VAL A 31 7.03 -6.39 9.43
CA VAL A 31 6.21 -7.42 8.75
C VAL A 31 4.76 -7.42 9.23
N GLU A 32 4.50 -7.07 10.49
CA GLU A 32 3.14 -6.98 11.01
C GLU A 32 2.34 -5.91 10.25
N SER A 33 2.95 -4.75 10.02
CA SER A 33 2.33 -3.71 9.21
C SER A 33 2.14 -4.11 7.77
N LEU A 34 3.08 -4.82 7.13
CA LEU A 34 2.86 -5.32 5.78
C LEU A 34 1.65 -6.26 5.73
N ALA A 35 1.57 -7.23 6.64
CA ALA A 35 0.46 -8.18 6.69
C ALA A 35 -0.88 -7.49 6.99
N TYR A 36 -0.88 -6.53 7.93
CA TYR A 36 -2.07 -5.73 8.25
C TYR A 36 -2.59 -4.96 7.02
N THR A 37 -1.70 -4.29 6.29
CA THR A 37 -2.06 -3.53 5.10
C THR A 37 -2.58 -4.43 3.98
N LEU A 38 -1.95 -5.59 3.75
CA LEU A 38 -2.43 -6.56 2.74
C LEU A 38 -3.83 -7.10 3.04
N LEU A 39 -4.14 -7.37 4.32
CA LEU A 39 -5.48 -7.81 4.72
C LEU A 39 -6.52 -6.72 4.53
N ALA A 40 -6.23 -5.50 4.99
CA ALA A 40 -7.13 -4.36 4.81
C ALA A 40 -7.32 -4.01 3.33
N PHE A 41 -6.29 -4.22 2.51
CA PHE A 41 -6.35 -4.01 1.06
C PHE A 41 -7.29 -5.01 0.38
N GLN A 42 -7.30 -6.27 0.82
CA GLN A 42 -8.26 -7.26 0.33
C GLN A 42 -9.71 -6.82 0.59
N GLU A 43 -10.00 -6.35 1.82
CA GLU A 43 -11.32 -5.81 2.18
C GLU A 43 -11.71 -4.61 1.31
N PHE A 44 -10.75 -3.69 1.08
CA PHE A 44 -10.93 -2.53 0.22
C PHE A 44 -11.27 -2.93 -1.22
N ALA A 45 -10.48 -3.83 -1.82
CA ALA A 45 -10.68 -4.27 -3.19
C ALA A 45 -12.02 -5.00 -3.39
N ASP A 46 -12.45 -5.79 -2.40
CA ASP A 46 -13.78 -6.41 -2.40
C ASP A 46 -14.91 -5.35 -2.34
N ALA A 47 -14.74 -4.31 -1.52
CA ALA A 47 -15.70 -3.22 -1.40
C ALA A 47 -15.81 -2.39 -2.70
N CYS A 48 -14.69 -2.10 -3.38
CA CYS A 48 -14.70 -1.40 -4.67
C CYS A 48 -15.56 -2.13 -5.73
N ARG A 49 -15.42 -3.46 -5.81
CA ARG A 49 -16.23 -4.29 -6.73
C ARG A 49 -17.72 -4.33 -6.40
N SER A 50 -18.11 -3.95 -5.19
CA SER A 50 -19.51 -3.97 -4.75
C SER A 50 -20.30 -2.70 -5.13
N GLY A 51 -19.67 -1.72 -5.77
CA GLY A 51 -20.31 -0.46 -6.17
C GLY A 51 -20.54 0.52 -5.01
N ALA A 52 -19.74 0.40 -3.94
CA ALA A 52 -19.72 1.34 -2.83
C ALA A 52 -19.10 2.69 -3.26
N ASP A 53 -19.26 3.73 -2.41
CA ASP A 53 -18.66 5.05 -2.63
C ASP A 53 -17.13 4.95 -2.56
N LEU A 54 -16.49 5.05 -3.73
CA LEU A 54 -15.05 4.82 -3.89
C LEU A 54 -14.19 5.87 -3.18
N ASP A 55 -14.61 7.14 -3.19
CA ASP A 55 -13.87 8.23 -2.53
C ASP A 55 -13.90 8.05 -1.01
N GLN A 56 -15.06 7.65 -0.47
CA GLN A 56 -15.20 7.35 0.95
C GLN A 56 -14.38 6.12 1.35
N LEU A 57 -14.39 5.08 0.53
CA LEU A 57 -13.61 3.86 0.77
C LEU A 57 -12.10 4.14 0.76
N GLU A 58 -11.61 4.90 -0.22
CA GLU A 58 -10.21 5.28 -0.31
C GLU A 58 -9.78 6.06 0.94
N THR A 59 -10.56 7.08 1.31
CA THR A 59 -10.28 7.90 2.49
C THR A 59 -10.21 7.03 3.75
N HIS A 60 -11.21 6.18 3.96
CA HIS A 60 -11.27 5.29 5.12
C HIS A 60 -10.10 4.29 5.15
N PHE A 61 -9.75 3.72 3.99
CA PHE A 61 -8.63 2.78 3.88
C PHE A 61 -7.31 3.47 4.24
N LYS A 62 -7.01 4.64 3.63
CA LYS A 62 -5.81 5.42 3.92
C LYS A 62 -5.72 5.81 5.40
N GLU A 63 -6.83 6.24 6.02
CA GLU A 63 -6.88 6.57 7.46
C GLU A 63 -6.62 5.35 8.36
N LYS A 64 -7.23 4.20 8.04
CA LYS A 64 -7.06 2.93 8.78
C LYS A 64 -5.60 2.49 8.76
N ILE A 65 -4.96 2.52 7.59
CA ILE A 65 -3.55 2.16 7.46
C ILE A 65 -2.65 3.19 8.14
N ASN A 66 -2.82 4.50 7.88
CA ASN A 66 -1.97 5.54 8.48
C ASN A 66 -2.04 5.57 10.02
N SER A 67 -3.19 5.22 10.59
CA SER A 67 -3.34 5.08 12.04
C SER A 67 -2.54 3.90 12.61
N PHE A 68 -2.31 2.86 11.79
CA PHE A 68 -1.52 1.70 12.17
C PHE A 68 -0.03 1.90 11.87
N ASP A 69 0.33 2.29 10.64
CA ASP A 69 1.67 2.62 10.15
C ASP A 69 1.57 3.83 9.21
N PRO A 70 2.26 4.95 9.48
CA PRO A 70 2.23 6.12 8.59
C PRO A 70 3.14 5.96 7.35
N ILE A 71 4.04 4.97 7.31
CA ILE A 71 5.02 4.83 6.21
C ILE A 71 4.36 4.57 4.84
N PRO A 72 3.36 3.69 4.71
CA PRO A 72 2.74 3.35 3.43
C PRO A 72 2.29 4.54 2.58
N PHE A 73 1.79 5.60 3.20
CA PHE A 73 1.28 6.81 2.53
C PHE A 73 2.08 8.07 2.88
N ALA A 74 3.33 7.93 3.35
CA ALA A 74 4.16 9.07 3.71
C ALA A 74 4.58 9.93 2.49
N ALA A 75 4.61 9.33 1.30
CA ALA A 75 4.84 10.00 0.03
C ALA A 75 3.54 10.07 -0.78
N GLU A 76 3.28 11.20 -1.44
CA GLU A 76 2.12 11.36 -2.32
C GLU A 76 2.11 10.27 -3.39
N GLU A 77 3.25 10.06 -4.07
CA GLU A 77 3.44 9.00 -5.06
C GLU A 77 4.08 7.73 -4.47
N SER A 78 3.55 7.24 -3.35
CA SER A 78 3.96 5.95 -2.78
C SER A 78 3.53 4.77 -3.67
N GLU A 79 4.20 3.62 -3.53
CA GLU A 79 3.78 2.38 -4.21
C GLU A 79 2.33 1.99 -3.86
N TRP A 80 1.92 2.23 -2.61
CA TRP A 80 0.54 1.99 -2.18
C TRP A 80 -0.45 2.96 -2.81
N THR A 81 -0.08 4.22 -3.00
CA THR A 81 -0.93 5.19 -3.73
C THR A 81 -1.17 4.69 -5.15
N ARG A 82 -0.10 4.29 -5.86
CA ARG A 82 -0.19 3.78 -7.25
C ARG A 82 -1.10 2.56 -7.36
N ILE A 83 -0.92 1.58 -6.46
CA ILE A 83 -1.75 0.36 -6.45
C ILE A 83 -3.23 0.67 -6.21
N ILE A 84 -3.54 1.64 -5.33
CA ILE A 84 -4.92 2.06 -5.08
C ILE A 84 -5.52 2.74 -6.32
N GLU A 85 -4.78 3.68 -6.93
CA GLU A 85 -5.21 4.39 -8.13
C GLU A 85 -5.55 3.41 -9.25
N GLU A 86 -4.71 2.39 -9.49
CA GLU A 86 -4.96 1.33 -10.47
C GLU A 86 -6.29 0.60 -10.21
N ILE A 87 -6.59 0.23 -8.95
CA ILE A 87 -7.84 -0.45 -8.61
C ILE A 87 -9.06 0.45 -8.76
N LEU A 88 -8.94 1.72 -8.38
CA LEU A 88 -10.02 2.68 -8.52
C LEU A 88 -10.33 2.93 -10.00
N GLU A 89 -9.31 3.06 -10.84
CA GLU A 89 -9.43 3.16 -12.30
C GLU A 89 -10.13 1.93 -12.91
N GLU A 90 -9.74 0.72 -12.51
CA GLU A 90 -10.42 -0.51 -12.93
C GLU A 90 -11.89 -0.53 -12.47
N SER A 91 -12.18 -0.05 -11.27
CA SER A 91 -13.53 -0.06 -10.70
C SER A 91 -14.45 0.99 -11.35
N TRP A 92 -13.93 2.14 -11.78
CA TRP A 92 -14.70 3.16 -12.51
C TRP A 92 -14.99 2.77 -13.96
N SER A 93 -14.16 1.90 -14.55
CA SER A 93 -14.29 1.48 -15.95
C SER A 93 -15.14 0.22 -16.13
N ALA A 94 -15.56 -0.43 -15.04
CA ALA A 94 -16.41 -1.63 -15.00
C ALA A 94 -17.92 -1.30 -14.96
#